data_AF-A0A7W8JM57-F1
#
_entry.id   AF-A0A7W8JM57-F1
#
_cell.length_a   1.000
_cell.length_b   1.000
_cell.length_c   1.000
_cell.angle_alpha   90.00
_cell.angle_beta   90.00
_cell.angle_gamma   90.00
#
_symmetry.space_group_name_H-M   'P 1'
#
loop_
_entity.id
_entity.type
_entity.pdbx_description
1 polymer ?
#
loop_
_entity_poly.entity_id
_entity_poly.type
_entity_poly.pdbx_seq_one_letter_code
_entity_poly.pdbx_strand_id
1 'polypeptide(L)'
;MPRLKEKRYQQRVLLAMTVYVALMVLVWPLVRTASSVPLRWVLALAPLPPMLYVIALMARRIRDSDELEQRTHLIGLGVATGVVATLSLVGGFLASARVLALDGSILIWVFPVMMICYGFTRWVVAQRYGDDLACDADESIALHWRVTAFAAMFGFVALFAYLKRDAFHAGMVVGMAAALIVVALARAVIHWRKRRARHRDGHA
;
A
#
# COMPACT_ATOMS: atom_id res chain seq x y z
N MET A 1 -20.94 5.25 18.24
CA MET A 1 -20.57 4.07 17.40
C MET A 1 -19.36 3.41 18.05
N PRO A 2 -19.26 2.07 18.11
CA PRO A 2 -18.14 1.41 18.76
C PRO A 2 -16.85 1.63 17.97
N ARG A 3 -15.80 2.17 18.61
CA ARG A 3 -14.46 2.35 18.03
C ARG A 3 -14.01 1.03 17.39
N LEU A 4 -13.56 1.09 16.12
CA LEU A 4 -12.97 -0.06 15.45
C LEU A 4 -11.65 -0.42 16.15
N LYS A 5 -11.61 -1.55 16.87
CA LYS A 5 -10.36 -2.08 17.43
C LYS A 5 -9.33 -2.25 16.30
N GLU A 6 -8.11 -1.75 16.50
CA GLU A 6 -7.04 -1.71 15.49
C GLU A 6 -6.80 -3.08 14.84
N LYS A 7 -6.78 -4.16 15.65
CA LYS A 7 -6.63 -5.53 15.16
C LYS A 7 -7.71 -5.93 14.14
N ARG A 8 -8.98 -5.56 14.37
CA ARG A 8 -10.09 -5.85 13.43
C ARG A 8 -10.01 -5.00 12.17
N TYR A 9 -9.62 -3.73 12.30
CA TYR A 9 -9.36 -2.87 11.14
C TYR A 9 -8.27 -3.49 10.26
N GLN A 10 -7.13 -3.85 10.85
CA GLN A 10 -6.01 -4.48 10.14
C GLN A 10 -6.42 -5.79 9.47
N GLN A 11 -7.15 -6.67 10.16
CA GLN A 11 -7.65 -7.93 9.58
C GLN A 11 -8.56 -7.69 8.38
N ARG A 12 -9.48 -6.73 8.46
CA ARG A 12 -10.40 -6.40 7.36
C ARG A 12 -9.67 -5.79 6.16
N VAL A 13 -8.69 -4.92 6.40
CA VAL A 13 -7.83 -4.37 5.34
C VAL A 13 -7.01 -5.48 4.69
N LEU A 14 -6.40 -6.37 5.48
CA LEU A 14 -5.62 -7.49 4.96
C LEU A 14 -6.49 -8.41 4.11
N LEU A 15 -7.68 -8.80 4.60
CA LEU A 15 -8.62 -9.63 3.86
C LEU A 15 -9.02 -8.97 2.53
N ALA A 16 -9.36 -7.68 2.55
CA ALA A 16 -9.74 -6.94 1.34
C ALA A 16 -8.58 -6.85 0.34
N MET A 17 -7.35 -6.67 0.80
CA MET A 17 -6.15 -6.65 -0.04
C MET A 17 -5.86 -8.03 -0.64
N THR A 18 -6.05 -9.11 0.13
CA THR A 18 -5.95 -10.48 -0.39
C THR A 18 -6.97 -10.73 -1.49
N VAL A 19 -8.23 -10.31 -1.28
CA VAL A 19 -9.30 -10.40 -2.30
C VAL A 19 -8.94 -9.57 -3.54
N TYR A 20 -8.48 -8.33 -3.36
CA TYR A 20 -8.04 -7.46 -4.46
C TYR A 20 -6.96 -8.14 -5.31
N VAL A 21 -5.92 -8.67 -4.67
CA VAL A 21 -4.80 -9.34 -5.34
C VAL A 21 -5.27 -10.62 -6.03
N ALA A 22 -6.10 -11.43 -5.37
CA ALA A 22 -6.66 -12.65 -5.97
C ALA A 22 -7.48 -12.31 -7.23
N LEU A 23 -8.30 -11.26 -7.19
CA LEU A 23 -9.04 -10.79 -8.35
C LEU A 23 -8.11 -10.32 -9.46
N MET A 24 -7.08 -9.53 -9.14
CA MET A 24 -6.08 -9.11 -10.13
C MET A 24 -5.41 -10.31 -10.82
N VAL A 25 -5.03 -11.35 -10.08
CA VAL A 25 -4.34 -12.52 -10.64
C VAL A 25 -5.27 -13.45 -11.42
N LEU A 26 -6.48 -13.68 -10.92
CA LEU A 26 -7.44 -14.63 -11.49
C LEU A 26 -8.27 -14.04 -12.62
N VAL A 27 -8.68 -12.78 -12.50
CA VAL A 27 -9.63 -12.13 -13.41
C VAL A 27 -8.89 -11.53 -14.62
N TRP A 28 -7.67 -11.02 -14.45
CA TRP A 28 -6.95 -10.36 -15.53
C TRP A 28 -6.73 -11.22 -16.80
N PRO A 29 -6.39 -12.52 -16.70
CA PRO A 29 -6.34 -13.40 -17.86
C PRO A 29 -7.71 -13.57 -18.53
N LEU A 30 -8.78 -13.65 -17.73
CA LEU A 30 -10.16 -13.81 -18.20
C LEU A 30 -10.68 -12.57 -18.94
N VAL A 31 -10.25 -11.37 -18.55
CA VAL A 31 -10.58 -10.11 -19.25
C VAL A 31 -10.12 -10.16 -20.71
N ARG A 32 -8.97 -10.79 -21.00
CA ARG A 32 -8.41 -10.88 -22.35
C ARG A 32 -9.13 -11.90 -23.24
N THR A 33 -9.75 -12.92 -22.66
CA THR A 33 -10.46 -13.98 -23.38
C THR A 33 -11.96 -13.75 -23.51
N ALA A 34 -12.52 -12.77 -22.79
CA ALA A 34 -13.94 -12.45 -22.84
C ALA A 34 -14.31 -11.85 -24.21
N SER A 35 -15.18 -12.54 -24.95
CA SER A 35 -15.68 -12.10 -26.27
C SER A 35 -16.76 -11.03 -26.17
N SER A 36 -17.54 -11.01 -25.07
CA SER A 36 -18.61 -10.04 -24.86
C SER A 36 -18.10 -8.79 -24.14
N VAL A 37 -18.37 -7.63 -24.74
CA VAL A 37 -18.07 -6.30 -24.18
C VAL A 37 -18.61 -6.12 -22.74
N PRO A 38 -19.87 -6.44 -22.41
CA PRO A 38 -20.36 -6.26 -21.03
C PRO A 38 -19.63 -7.13 -20.00
N LEU A 39 -19.27 -8.37 -20.36
CA LEU A 39 -18.50 -9.25 -19.46
C LEU A 39 -17.10 -8.68 -19.22
N ARG A 40 -16.46 -8.13 -20.27
CA ARG A 40 -15.15 -7.49 -20.16
C ARG A 40 -15.16 -6.29 -19.21
N TRP A 41 -16.22 -5.47 -19.22
CA TRP A 41 -16.41 -4.38 -18.26
C TRP A 41 -16.52 -4.89 -16.82
N VAL A 42 -17.38 -5.88 -16.57
CA VAL A 42 -17.56 -6.45 -15.23
C VAL A 42 -16.24 -7.01 -14.69
N LEU A 43 -15.51 -7.75 -15.51
CA LEU A 43 -14.22 -8.32 -15.12
C LEU A 43 -13.14 -7.25 -14.89
N ALA A 44 -13.10 -6.19 -15.71
CA ALA A 44 -12.15 -5.09 -15.54
C ALA A 44 -12.41 -4.25 -14.27
N LEU A 45 -13.67 -4.11 -13.86
CA LEU A 45 -14.09 -3.35 -12.67
C LEU A 45 -14.15 -4.20 -11.39
N ALA A 46 -14.08 -5.53 -11.50
CA ALA A 46 -14.05 -6.46 -10.36
C ALA A 46 -13.08 -6.12 -9.22
N PRO A 47 -11.87 -5.55 -9.44
CA PRO A 47 -10.98 -5.17 -8.35
C PRO A 47 -11.37 -3.87 -7.62
N LEU A 48 -12.34 -3.10 -8.12
CA LEU A 48 -12.76 -1.83 -7.50
C LEU A 48 -13.52 -2.00 -6.16
N PRO A 49 -14.48 -2.93 -6.00
CA PRO A 49 -15.22 -3.08 -4.75
C PRO A 49 -14.34 -3.34 -3.51
N PRO A 50 -13.33 -4.25 -3.53
CA PRO A 50 -12.40 -4.39 -2.41
C PRO A 50 -11.65 -3.09 -2.09
N MET A 51 -11.31 -2.32 -3.13
CA MET A 51 -10.60 -1.06 -2.98
C MET A 51 -11.46 0.02 -2.32
N LEU A 52 -12.70 0.16 -2.78
CA LEU A 52 -13.69 1.06 -2.19
C LEU A 52 -13.99 0.69 -0.74
N TYR A 53 -14.02 -0.61 -0.43
CA TYR A 53 -14.16 -1.10 0.93
C TYR A 53 -13.00 -0.68 1.84
N VAL A 54 -11.75 -0.75 1.36
CA VAL A 54 -10.57 -0.26 2.11
C VAL A 54 -10.64 1.26 2.34
N ILE A 55 -11.03 2.03 1.32
CA ILE A 55 -11.22 3.48 1.45
C ILE A 55 -12.31 3.77 2.49
N ALA A 56 -13.44 3.06 2.46
CA ALA A 56 -14.52 3.20 3.41
C ALA A 56 -14.08 2.84 4.85
N LEU A 57 -13.27 1.80 5.03
CA LEU A 57 -12.68 1.44 6.32
C LEU A 57 -11.74 2.54 6.82
N MET A 58 -10.92 3.13 5.95
CA MET A 58 -10.05 4.23 6.32
C MET A 58 -10.84 5.47 6.72
N ALA A 59 -11.89 5.83 5.97
CA ALA A 59 -12.77 6.94 6.30
C ALA A 59 -13.47 6.74 7.66
N ARG A 60 -13.97 5.52 7.94
CA ARG A 60 -14.55 5.19 9.25
C ARG A 60 -13.53 5.31 10.37
N ARG A 61 -12.31 4.81 10.17
CA ARG A 61 -11.22 4.94 11.15
C ARG A 61 -10.94 6.40 11.46
N ILE A 62 -10.73 7.23 10.43
CA ILE A 62 -10.44 8.67 10.60
C ILE A 62 -11.56 9.34 11.40
N ARG A 63 -12.84 9.07 11.05
CA ARG A 63 -13.99 9.63 11.75
C ARG A 63 -14.06 9.23 13.23
N ASP A 64 -13.66 8.01 13.57
CA ASP A 64 -13.68 7.50 14.95
C ASP A 64 -12.41 7.88 15.75
N SER A 65 -11.44 8.52 15.10
CA SER A 65 -10.17 8.98 15.71
C SER A 65 -10.36 10.29 16.48
N ASP A 66 -9.41 10.63 17.34
CA ASP A 66 -9.39 11.93 18.02
C ASP A 66 -9.09 13.11 17.06
N GLU A 67 -9.21 14.33 17.56
CA GLU A 67 -9.02 15.55 16.75
C GLU A 67 -7.59 15.70 16.23
N LEU A 68 -6.58 15.28 16.99
CA LEU A 68 -5.17 15.38 16.60
C LEU A 68 -4.83 14.37 15.49
N GLU A 69 -5.30 13.12 15.62
CA GLU A 69 -5.16 12.07 14.62
C GLU A 69 -5.94 12.45 13.36
N GLN A 70 -7.17 12.97 13.47
CA GLN A 70 -7.93 13.50 12.32
C GLN A 70 -7.21 14.63 11.60
N ARG A 71 -6.65 15.60 12.33
CA ARG A 71 -5.86 16.69 11.75
C ARG A 71 -4.64 16.16 11.00
N THR A 72 -3.95 15.18 11.58
CA THR A 72 -2.78 14.55 10.96
C THR A 72 -3.16 13.82 9.67
N HIS A 73 -4.29 13.10 9.66
CA HIS A 73 -4.85 12.46 8.47
C HIS A 73 -5.21 13.48 7.39
N LEU A 74 -5.85 14.60 7.77
CA LEU A 74 -6.25 15.65 6.84
C LEU A 74 -5.04 16.33 6.20
N ILE A 75 -4.01 16.66 6.98
CA ILE A 75 -2.75 17.21 6.43
C ILE A 75 -2.11 16.19 5.48
N GLY A 76 -2.02 14.92 5.89
CA GLY A 76 -1.45 13.86 5.07
C GLY A 76 -2.17 13.68 3.73
N LEU A 77 -3.50 13.61 3.75
CA LEU A 77 -4.33 13.48 2.55
C LEU A 77 -4.29 14.73 1.69
N GLY A 78 -4.26 15.92 2.30
CA GLY A 78 -4.15 17.20 1.59
C GLY A 78 -2.86 17.30 0.79
N VAL A 79 -1.71 17.02 1.43
CA VAL A 79 -0.40 17.01 0.75
C VAL A 79 -0.36 15.93 -0.32
N ALA A 80 -0.81 14.71 -0.02
CA ALA A 80 -0.84 13.63 -1.01
C ALA A 80 -1.67 13.98 -2.24
N THR A 81 -2.86 14.55 -2.03
CA THR A 81 -3.75 14.98 -3.11
C THR A 81 -3.10 16.08 -3.94
N GLY A 82 -2.52 17.10 -3.29
CA GLY A 82 -1.81 18.18 -3.99
C GLY A 82 -0.66 17.67 -4.85
N VAL A 83 0.22 16.84 -4.29
CA VAL A 83 1.36 16.26 -5.02
C VAL A 83 0.89 15.42 -6.21
N VAL A 84 -0.04 14.49 -6.00
CA VAL A 84 -0.52 13.59 -7.06
C VAL A 84 -1.27 14.35 -8.14
N ALA A 85 -2.08 15.34 -7.78
CA ALA A 85 -2.80 16.18 -8.74
C ALA A 85 -1.83 16.99 -9.60
N THR A 86 -0.83 17.64 -9.01
CA THR A 86 0.20 18.37 -9.75
C THR A 86 1.00 17.44 -10.66
N LEU A 87 1.43 16.27 -10.18
CA LEU A 87 2.14 15.29 -11.01
C LEU A 87 1.27 14.78 -12.18
N SER A 88 -0.02 14.56 -11.93
CA SER A 88 -0.97 14.13 -12.97
C SER A 88 -1.17 15.24 -14.01
N LEU A 89 -1.24 16.49 -13.58
CA LEU A 89 -1.38 17.64 -14.47
C LEU A 89 -0.13 17.83 -15.35
N VAL A 90 1.07 17.75 -14.74
CA VAL A 90 2.35 17.77 -15.46
C VAL A 90 2.40 16.63 -16.48
N GLY A 91 2.09 15.40 -16.06
CA GLY A 91 2.03 14.24 -16.95
C GLY A 91 1.03 14.43 -18.10
N GLY A 92 -0.14 15.00 -17.82
CA GLY A 92 -1.17 15.32 -18.82
C GLY A 92 -0.71 16.35 -19.85
N PHE A 93 -0.02 17.41 -19.43
CA PHE A 93 0.55 18.39 -20.36
C PHE A 93 1.69 17.82 -21.20
N LEU A 94 2.58 17.01 -20.60
CA LEU A 94 3.66 16.38 -21.37
C LEU A 94 3.11 15.36 -22.38
N ALA A 95 2.03 14.65 -22.03
CA ALA A 95 1.35 13.73 -22.94
C ALA A 95 0.62 14.48 -24.08
N SER A 96 -0.06 15.58 -23.76
CA SER A 96 -0.76 16.38 -24.79
C SER A 96 0.20 17.04 -25.77
N ALA A 97 1.37 17.49 -25.29
CA ALA A 97 2.46 18.01 -26.11
C ALA A 97 3.23 16.93 -26.88
N ARG A 98 2.85 15.65 -26.76
CA ARG A 98 3.53 14.48 -27.34
C ARG A 98 5.02 14.35 -26.94
N VAL A 99 5.40 14.95 -25.80
CA VAL A 99 6.74 14.81 -25.23
C VAL A 99 6.89 13.44 -24.57
N LEU A 100 5.82 12.92 -23.96
CA LEU A 100 5.78 11.59 -23.33
C LEU A 100 4.58 10.79 -23.83
N ALA A 101 4.82 9.56 -24.30
CA ALA A 101 3.76 8.60 -24.59
C ALA A 101 3.34 7.91 -23.29
N LEU A 102 2.23 8.37 -22.69
CA LEU A 102 1.64 7.74 -21.51
C LEU A 102 0.50 6.80 -21.92
N ASP A 103 0.58 5.54 -21.51
CA ASP A 103 -0.52 4.57 -21.63
C ASP A 103 -1.46 4.65 -20.41
N GLY A 104 -2.70 4.20 -20.58
CA GLY A 104 -3.74 4.15 -19.53
C GLY A 104 -3.34 3.33 -18.30
N SER A 105 -2.31 2.49 -18.39
CA SER A 105 -1.71 1.82 -17.22
C SER A 105 -1.20 2.78 -16.15
N ILE A 106 -0.87 4.04 -16.50
CA ILE A 106 -0.41 5.04 -15.55
C ILE A 106 -1.48 5.39 -14.49
N LEU A 107 -2.77 5.27 -14.83
CA LEU A 107 -3.87 5.54 -13.90
C LEU A 107 -3.90 4.56 -12.72
N ILE A 108 -3.37 3.34 -12.91
CA ILE A 108 -3.26 2.33 -11.84
C ILE A 108 -2.31 2.82 -10.73
N TRP A 109 -1.32 3.65 -11.06
CA TRP A 109 -0.32 4.17 -10.13
C TRP A 109 -0.78 5.38 -9.32
N VAL A 110 -1.86 6.05 -9.71
CA VAL A 110 -2.39 7.24 -9.02
C VAL A 110 -2.66 6.93 -7.55
N PHE A 111 -3.36 5.83 -7.28
CA PHE A 111 -3.70 5.45 -5.91
C PHE A 111 -2.47 5.03 -5.08
N PRO A 112 -1.56 4.14 -5.55
CA PRO A 112 -0.32 3.81 -4.85
C PRO A 112 0.54 5.02 -4.51
N VAL A 113 0.76 5.93 -5.46
CA VAL A 113 1.55 7.16 -5.23
C VAL A 113 0.87 8.03 -4.18
N MET A 114 -0.46 8.19 -4.25
CA MET A 114 -1.22 8.91 -3.24
C MET A 114 -1.04 8.32 -1.84
N MET A 115 -1.11 7.00 -1.69
CA MET A 115 -0.92 6.35 -0.39
C MET A 115 0.51 6.49 0.13
N ILE A 116 1.51 6.47 -0.75
CA ILE A 116 2.92 6.70 -0.38
C ILE A 116 3.10 8.12 0.13
N CYS A 117 2.63 9.13 -0.62
CA CYS A 117 2.72 10.53 -0.21
C CYS A 117 1.96 10.78 1.11
N TYR A 118 0.78 10.18 1.25
CA TYR A 118 -0.03 10.27 2.47
C TYR A 118 0.69 9.65 3.67
N GLY A 119 1.21 8.43 3.55
CA GLY A 119 1.92 7.74 4.62
C GLY A 119 3.21 8.46 5.02
N PHE A 120 3.96 8.97 4.05
CA PHE A 120 5.17 9.76 4.29
C PHE A 120 4.86 11.07 5.02
N THR A 121 3.85 11.81 4.55
CA THR A 121 3.45 13.07 5.19
C THR A 121 2.94 12.83 6.61
N ARG A 122 2.09 11.81 6.81
CA ARG A 122 1.58 11.45 8.14
C ARG A 122 2.74 11.13 9.09
N TRP A 123 3.73 10.38 8.63
CA TRP A 123 4.90 10.03 9.43
C TRP A 123 5.70 11.28 9.85
N VAL A 124 6.00 12.19 8.91
CA VAL A 124 6.72 13.44 9.22
C VAL A 124 5.93 14.32 10.19
N VAL A 125 4.62 14.44 10.01
CA VAL A 125 3.76 15.26 10.87
C VAL A 125 3.66 14.66 12.28
N ALA A 126 3.47 13.35 12.41
CA ALA A 126 3.42 12.68 13.71
C ALA A 126 4.71 12.83 14.50
N GLN A 127 5.88 12.75 13.84
CA GLN A 127 7.18 12.98 14.49
C GLN A 127 7.31 14.40 15.06
N ARG A 128 6.66 15.41 14.47
CA ARG A 128 6.68 16.79 15.00
C ARG A 128 5.82 16.97 16.24
N TYR A 129 4.79 16.15 16.41
CA TYR A 129 3.91 16.18 17.58
C TYR A 129 4.47 15.37 18.77
N GLY A 130 5.68 14.81 18.64
CA GLY A 130 6.27 13.97 19.68
C GLY A 130 5.54 12.64 19.84
N ASP A 131 4.73 12.26 18.85
CA ASP A 131 4.03 11.00 18.85
C ASP A 131 5.07 9.89 18.63
N ASP A 132 5.43 9.21 19.70
CA ASP A 132 6.20 7.97 19.65
C ASP A 132 5.30 6.93 18.94
N LEU A 133 5.35 6.93 17.61
CA LEU A 133 4.86 5.85 16.73
C LEU A 133 5.43 4.46 17.13
N ALA A 134 6.42 4.43 18.02
CA ALA A 134 6.95 3.26 18.68
C ALA A 134 6.01 2.68 19.77
N CYS A 135 5.21 3.50 20.47
CA CYS A 135 4.26 3.04 21.49
C CYS A 135 2.97 2.46 20.88
N ASP A 136 2.56 2.93 19.71
CA ASP A 136 1.40 2.39 18.97
C ASP A 136 1.75 1.11 18.16
N ALA A 137 3.06 0.79 18.07
CA ALA A 137 3.55 -0.44 17.46
C ALA A 137 3.28 -1.70 18.30
N ASP A 138 2.94 -1.54 19.59
CA ASP A 138 2.70 -2.64 20.54
C ASP A 138 1.24 -3.17 20.50
N GLU A 139 0.27 -2.33 20.11
CA GLU A 139 -1.15 -2.74 19.96
C GLU A 139 -1.52 -3.21 18.54
N SER A 140 -0.78 -2.78 17.53
CA SER A 140 -0.97 -3.21 16.14
C SER A 140 -0.37 -4.61 15.91
N ILE A 141 -0.98 -5.42 15.03
CA ILE A 141 -0.38 -6.69 14.58
C ILE A 141 1.07 -6.40 14.21
N ALA A 142 2.00 -7.04 14.93
CA ALA A 142 3.38 -6.63 14.98
C ALA A 142 3.90 -6.36 13.56
N LEU A 143 4.49 -5.18 13.35
CA LEU A 143 4.85 -4.66 12.03
C LEU A 143 5.60 -5.68 11.15
N HIS A 144 6.39 -6.57 11.77
CA HIS A 144 7.05 -7.67 11.09
C HIS A 144 6.05 -8.68 10.49
N TRP A 145 4.97 -9.06 11.18
CA TRP A 145 3.91 -9.93 10.65
C TRP A 145 3.13 -9.29 9.50
N ARG A 146 2.97 -7.95 9.50
CA ARG A 146 2.38 -7.22 8.37
C ARG A 146 3.31 -7.25 7.16
N VAL A 147 4.61 -6.98 7.37
CA VAL A 147 5.61 -7.02 6.31
C VAL A 147 5.76 -8.43 5.75
N THR A 148 5.76 -9.47 6.59
CA THR A 148 5.81 -10.87 6.14
C THR A 148 4.53 -11.29 5.43
N ALA A 149 3.35 -10.86 5.87
CA ALA A 149 2.09 -11.16 5.17
C ALA A 149 2.04 -10.50 3.78
N PHE A 150 2.46 -9.23 3.66
CA PHE A 150 2.60 -8.57 2.37
C PHE A 150 3.67 -9.26 1.51
N ALA A 151 4.84 -9.57 2.05
CA ALA A 151 5.90 -10.27 1.33
C ALA A 151 5.48 -11.67 0.88
N ALA A 152 4.73 -12.41 1.70
CA ALA A 152 4.18 -13.72 1.36
C ALA A 152 3.10 -13.61 0.27
N MET A 153 2.23 -12.59 0.35
CA MET A 153 1.24 -12.31 -0.69
C MET A 153 1.91 -11.95 -2.02
N PHE A 154 2.86 -11.01 -2.03
CA PHE A 154 3.63 -10.67 -3.22
C PHE A 154 4.46 -11.85 -3.74
N GLY A 155 5.03 -12.66 -2.86
CA GLY A 155 5.75 -13.89 -3.21
C GLY A 155 4.83 -14.96 -3.84
N PHE A 156 3.61 -15.10 -3.33
CA PHE A 156 2.60 -16.01 -3.89
C PHE A 156 2.15 -15.54 -5.29
N VAL A 157 1.92 -14.23 -5.46
CA VAL A 157 1.64 -13.62 -6.76
C VAL A 157 2.80 -13.83 -7.74
N ALA A 158 4.05 -13.67 -7.27
CA ALA A 158 5.25 -13.89 -8.08
C ALA A 158 5.35 -15.34 -8.53
N LEU A 159 5.13 -16.29 -7.62
CA LEU A 159 5.16 -17.72 -7.88
C LEU A 159 4.07 -18.11 -8.88
N PHE A 160 2.85 -17.59 -8.71
CA PHE A 160 1.73 -17.86 -9.60
C PHE A 160 1.94 -17.25 -11.00
N ALA A 161 2.52 -16.05 -11.09
CA ALA A 161 2.89 -15.42 -12.36
C ALA A 161 4.04 -16.15 -13.07
N TYR A 162 5.03 -16.64 -12.31
CA TYR A 162 6.14 -17.45 -12.82
C TYR A 162 5.64 -18.80 -13.38
N LEU A 163 4.69 -19.44 -12.69
CA LEU A 163 4.05 -20.68 -13.16
C LEU A 163 3.25 -20.51 -14.46
N LYS A 164 2.72 -19.31 -14.73
CA LYS A 164 1.95 -19.00 -15.95
C LYS A 164 2.78 -18.54 -17.17
N ARG A 165 4.12 -18.52 -17.09
CA ARG A 165 5.06 -18.14 -18.18
C ARG A 165 4.86 -16.73 -18.79
N ASP A 166 4.26 -15.78 -18.06
CA ASP A 166 4.23 -14.37 -18.47
C ASP A 166 5.51 -13.65 -18.01
N ALA A 167 6.57 -13.74 -18.81
CA ALA A 167 7.94 -13.31 -18.47
C ALA A 167 8.08 -11.84 -18.05
N PHE A 168 7.21 -10.94 -18.53
CA PHE A 168 7.26 -9.50 -18.23
C PHE A 168 6.68 -9.15 -16.85
N HIS A 169 5.61 -9.83 -16.43
CA HIS A 169 5.02 -9.62 -15.11
C HIS A 169 5.80 -10.35 -14.02
N ALA A 170 6.41 -11.51 -14.32
CA ALA A 170 7.27 -12.24 -13.39
C ALA A 170 8.47 -11.40 -12.92
N GLY A 171 9.13 -10.66 -13.82
CA GLY A 171 10.29 -9.81 -13.46
C GLY A 171 9.94 -8.67 -12.52
N MET A 172 8.80 -7.99 -12.74
CA MET A 172 8.38 -6.85 -11.91
C MET A 172 7.98 -7.28 -10.50
N VAL A 173 7.30 -8.43 -10.36
CA VAL A 173 6.86 -8.95 -9.06
C VAL A 173 8.05 -9.52 -8.26
N VAL A 174 9.02 -10.17 -8.92
CA VAL A 174 10.28 -10.59 -8.27
C VAL A 174 11.09 -9.37 -7.80
N GLY A 175 11.12 -8.30 -8.59
CA GLY A 175 11.76 -7.04 -8.20
C GLY A 175 11.12 -6.40 -6.95
N MET A 176 9.79 -6.38 -6.88
CA MET A 176 9.06 -5.91 -5.69
C MET A 176 9.28 -6.80 -4.46
N ALA A 177 9.29 -8.12 -4.63
CA ALA A 177 9.58 -9.06 -3.54
C ALA A 177 11.00 -8.87 -2.99
N ALA A 178 12.00 -8.71 -3.88
CA ALA A 178 13.38 -8.42 -3.50
C ALA A 178 13.50 -7.08 -2.74
N ALA A 179 12.82 -6.03 -3.21
CA ALA A 179 12.82 -4.73 -2.54
C ALA A 179 12.23 -4.80 -1.12
N LEU A 180 11.12 -5.53 -0.94
CA LEU A 180 10.51 -5.73 0.36
C LEU A 180 11.40 -6.56 1.31
N ILE A 181 12.10 -7.58 0.79
CA ILE A 181 13.08 -8.37 1.55
C ILE A 181 14.26 -7.51 2.00
N VAL A 182 14.78 -6.64 1.12
CA VAL A 182 15.86 -5.70 1.45
C VAL A 182 15.43 -4.72 2.55
N VAL A 183 14.22 -4.17 2.46
CA VAL A 183 13.67 -3.27 3.49
C VAL A 183 13.46 -4.02 4.83
N ALA A 184 13.01 -5.26 4.79
CA ALA A 184 12.85 -6.11 5.98
C ALA A 184 14.21 -6.42 6.63
N LEU A 185 15.22 -6.78 5.84
CA LEU A 185 16.59 -7.03 6.30
C LEU A 185 17.24 -5.77 6.87
N ALA A 186 17.10 -4.62 6.20
CA ALA A 186 17.61 -3.34 6.69
C ALA A 186 17.00 -3.00 8.05
N ARG A 187 15.69 -3.20 8.22
CA ARG A 187 15.03 -2.98 9.52
C ARG A 187 15.45 -3.98 10.58
N ALA A 188 15.63 -5.26 10.23
CA ALA A 188 16.15 -6.27 11.15
C ALA A 188 17.56 -5.92 11.64
N VAL A 189 18.44 -5.48 10.74
CA VAL A 189 19.81 -5.04 11.06
C VAL A 189 19.80 -3.80 11.96
N ILE A 190 18.97 -2.80 11.66
CA ILE A 190 18.84 -1.59 12.50
C ILE A 190 18.35 -1.98 13.91
N HIS A 191 17.36 -2.86 14.00
CA HIS A 191 16.84 -3.34 15.28
C HIS A 191 17.90 -4.13 16.07
N TRP A 192 18.68 -4.98 15.39
CA TRP A 192 19.78 -5.72 16.00
C TRP A 192 20.90 -4.79 16.49
N ARG A 193 21.26 -3.76 15.72
CA ARG A 193 22.24 -2.75 16.12
C ARG A 193 21.76 -1.96 17.34
N LYS A 194 20.49 -1.55 17.38
CA LYS A 194 19.90 -0.89 18.55
C LYS A 194 19.88 -1.79 19.80
N ARG A 195 19.58 -3.08 19.66
CA ARG A 195 19.67 -4.03 20.79
C ARG A 195 21.09 -4.23 21.28
N ARG A 196 22.08 -4.32 20.39
CA ARG A 196 23.50 -4.44 20.79
C ARG A 196 24.04 -3.17 21.45
N ALA A 197 23.59 -1.98 21.01
CA ALA A 197 23.96 -0.73 21.67
C ALA A 197 23.45 -0.69 23.13
N ARG A 198 22.20 -1.09 23.37
CA ARG A 198 21.63 -1.16 24.74
C ARG A 198 22.34 -2.15 25.67
N HIS A 199 22.92 -3.24 25.14
CA HIS A 199 23.72 -4.17 25.95
C HIS A 199 25.12 -3.66 26.29
N ARG A 200 25.63 -2.68 25.53
CA ARG A 200 26.98 -2.12 25.71
C ARG A 200 26.97 -0.96 26.72
N ASP A 201 25.85 -0.28 26.87
CA ASP A 201 25.65 0.80 27.85
C ASP A 201 25.22 0.29 29.25
N GLY A 202 24.93 -1.02 29.40
CA GLY A 202 24.54 -1.65 30.67
C GLY A 202 25.70 -2.20 31.51
N HIS A 203 26.95 -1.94 31.12
CA HIS A 203 28.17 -2.38 31.81
C HIS A 203 29.16 -1.24 32.11
N ALA A 204 28.70 0.01 32.08
CA ALA A 204 29.46 1.19 32.52
C ALA A 204 28.90 1.70 33.85
#